data_AF-A0AAV9AMM7-F1
#
_entry.id   AF-A0AAV9AMM7-F1
#
_cell.length_a   1.000
_cell.length_b   1.000
_cell.length_c   1.000
_cell.angle_alpha   90.00
_cell.angle_beta   90.00
_cell.angle_gamma   90.00
#
_symmetry.space_group_name_H-M   'P 1'
#
loop_
_entity.id
_entity.type
_entity.pdbx_description
1 polymer ?
#
loop_
_entity_poly.entity_id
_entity_poly.type
_entity_poly.pdbx_seq_one_letter_code
_entity_poly.pdbx_strand_id
1 'polypeptide(L)'
;MVHATCYGDPLTRAVPDGDWLCSRCGSDDVTAGYDCCLCPMKGGGPTKPTVDGRWAHVLCAVLVPEVFFRDAEGREGIDCSEVPKERWMGRCYVCGVVGGGCVIECSEPKCGLGFHVSCGVEEELCIEYREGRGRSGGVVAGFCHAHTQLWKKQQLTGKFKIVPRERDVVRKTKG
;
A
#
# COMPACT_ATOMS: atom_id res chain seq x y z
N MET A 1 1.12 4.94 16.48
CA MET A 1 2.36 5.68 16.19
C MET A 1 2.65 5.62 14.70
N VAL A 2 3.12 6.71 14.11
CA VAL A 2 3.48 6.81 12.68
C VAL A 2 4.74 7.66 12.54
N HIS A 3 5.55 7.44 11.51
CA HIS A 3 6.58 8.42 11.13
C HIS A 3 5.91 9.61 10.43
N ALA A 4 6.40 10.82 10.70
CA ALA A 4 5.93 12.05 10.05
C ALA A 4 5.91 11.94 8.52
N THR A 5 7.00 11.44 7.93
CA THR A 5 7.15 11.27 6.48
C THR A 5 6.32 10.13 5.90
N CYS A 6 5.93 9.15 6.72
CA CYS A 6 5.05 8.06 6.28
C CYS A 6 3.58 8.49 6.28
N TYR A 7 3.18 9.33 7.23
CA TYR A 7 1.80 9.81 7.35
C TYR A 7 1.53 11.05 6.50
N GLY A 8 2.54 11.89 6.27
CA GLY A 8 2.43 13.12 5.47
C GLY A 8 1.92 14.31 6.29
N ASP A 9 1.06 15.12 5.67
CA ASP A 9 0.49 16.32 6.27
C ASP A 9 -0.33 15.99 7.53
N PRO A 10 -0.26 16.82 8.59
CA PRO A 10 0.56 18.04 8.72
C PRO A 10 2.00 17.78 9.21
N LEU A 11 2.34 16.52 9.52
CA LEU A 11 3.57 16.15 10.22
C LEU A 11 4.84 16.40 9.41
N THR A 12 4.75 16.45 8.08
CA THR A 12 5.88 16.83 7.21
C THR A 12 6.29 18.28 7.33
N ARG A 13 5.39 19.16 7.79
CA ARG A 13 5.69 20.59 7.99
C ARG A 13 6.32 20.82 9.37
N ALA A 14 5.67 20.31 10.41
CA ALA A 14 6.18 20.35 11.77
C ALA A 14 5.47 19.28 12.62
N VAL A 15 6.19 18.68 13.55
CA VAL A 15 5.57 17.87 14.62
C VAL A 15 5.01 18.86 15.66
N PRO A 16 3.71 18.81 15.99
CA PRO A 16 3.12 19.76 16.94
C PRO A 16 3.72 19.64 18.34
N ASP A 17 3.90 20.78 19.01
CA ASP A 17 4.19 20.88 20.44
C ASP A 17 2.88 20.63 21.24
N GLY A 18 2.30 19.43 21.13
CA GLY A 18 1.03 19.09 21.76
C GLY A 18 0.38 17.84 21.20
N ASP A 19 -0.88 17.61 21.59
CA ASP A 19 -1.65 16.47 21.10
C ASP A 19 -1.83 16.55 19.59
N TRP A 20 -1.55 15.43 18.93
CA TRP A 20 -1.80 15.26 17.51
C TRP A 20 -2.84 14.15 17.32
N LEU A 21 -3.85 14.46 16.51
CA LEU A 21 -4.89 13.52 16.11
C LEU A 21 -4.66 13.10 14.66
N CYS A 22 -4.77 11.80 14.38
CA CYS A 22 -4.82 11.34 13.00
C CYS A 22 -6.14 11.77 12.36
N SER A 23 -6.21 11.70 11.03
CA SER A 23 -7.37 12.13 10.23
C SER A 23 -8.65 11.42 10.63
N ARG A 24 -8.56 10.16 11.10
CA ARG A 24 -9.69 9.44 11.68
C ARG A 24 -10.12 10.02 13.03
N CYS A 25 -9.20 10.27 13.96
CA CYS A 25 -9.52 10.77 15.30
C CYS A 25 -9.94 12.25 15.30
N GLY A 26 -9.47 13.03 14.33
CA GLY A 26 -9.87 14.42 14.12
C GLY A 26 -11.07 14.61 13.19
N SER A 27 -11.67 13.52 12.70
CA SER A 27 -12.88 13.58 11.87
C SER A 27 -14.12 13.70 12.75
N ASP A 28 -14.95 14.71 12.49
CA ASP A 28 -16.21 14.94 13.21
C ASP A 28 -17.32 13.93 12.82
N ASP A 29 -17.14 13.21 11.71
CA ASP A 29 -18.13 12.27 11.20
C ASP A 29 -18.03 10.91 11.91
N VAL A 30 -18.65 10.79 13.08
CA VAL A 30 -18.70 9.52 13.83
C VAL A 30 -19.49 8.42 13.12
N THR A 31 -20.21 8.74 12.03
CA THR A 31 -21.01 7.78 11.26
C THR A 31 -20.26 7.22 10.06
N ALA A 32 -19.16 7.86 9.64
CA ALA A 32 -18.32 7.37 8.56
C ALA A 32 -17.68 6.02 8.92
N GLY A 33 -17.82 5.05 8.02
CA GLY A 33 -17.05 3.82 8.07
C GLY A 33 -15.59 4.11 7.74
N TYR A 34 -14.71 4.16 8.74
CA TYR A 34 -13.26 4.38 8.59
C TYR A 34 -12.48 3.14 8.10
N ASP A 35 -13.20 2.12 7.66
CA ASP A 35 -12.60 0.89 7.18
C ASP A 35 -11.86 1.13 5.87
N CYS A 36 -10.66 0.55 5.78
CA CYS A 36 -9.88 0.63 4.57
C CYS A 36 -10.63 -0.05 3.40
N CYS A 37 -10.81 0.67 2.30
CA CYS A 37 -11.45 0.13 1.12
C CYS A 37 -10.54 -0.83 0.33
N LEU A 38 -9.22 -0.79 0.53
CA LEU A 38 -8.23 -1.59 -0.18
C LEU A 38 -7.93 -2.95 0.48
N CYS A 39 -8.47 -3.23 1.67
CA CYS A 39 -8.21 -4.48 2.37
C CYS A 39 -9.31 -4.84 3.37
N PRO A 40 -9.48 -6.13 3.74
CA PRO A 40 -10.53 -6.55 4.65
C PRO A 40 -10.23 -6.27 6.14
N MET A 41 -9.02 -5.80 6.46
CA MET A 41 -8.62 -5.53 7.85
C MET A 41 -9.45 -4.39 8.44
N LYS A 42 -10.14 -4.68 9.54
CA LYS A 42 -10.95 -3.73 10.30
C LYS A 42 -10.10 -3.09 11.39
N GLY A 43 -10.12 -1.76 11.45
CA GLY A 43 -9.17 -1.04 12.30
C GLY A 43 -7.71 -1.35 11.97
N GLY A 44 -6.81 -0.95 12.87
CA GLY A 44 -5.37 -0.97 12.59
C GLY A 44 -4.93 0.21 11.72
N GLY A 45 -3.62 0.45 11.68
CA GLY A 45 -2.95 1.42 10.81
C GLY A 45 -3.46 2.89 10.81
N PRO A 46 -2.69 3.81 10.23
CA PRO A 46 -3.22 5.12 9.85
C PRO A 46 -4.07 5.02 8.58
N THR A 47 -5.25 5.65 8.58
CA THR A 47 -6.10 5.83 7.41
C THR A 47 -6.21 7.30 7.00
N LYS A 48 -6.40 7.53 5.71
CA LYS A 48 -6.67 8.83 5.09
C LYS A 48 -7.91 8.73 4.19
N PRO A 49 -8.64 9.83 3.97
CA PRO A 49 -9.77 9.84 3.05
C PRO A 49 -9.32 9.62 1.61
N THR A 50 -10.14 8.90 0.85
CA THR A 50 -10.01 8.78 -0.60
C THR A 50 -10.77 9.90 -1.30
N VAL A 51 -10.45 10.13 -2.57
CA VAL A 51 -11.07 11.18 -3.40
C VAL A 51 -12.56 10.95 -3.66
N ASP A 52 -13.03 9.71 -3.50
CA ASP A 52 -14.42 9.28 -3.67
C ASP A 52 -15.17 9.16 -2.33
N GLY A 53 -14.61 9.67 -1.23
CA GLY A 53 -15.27 9.75 0.08
C GLY A 53 -15.19 8.46 0.92
N ARG A 54 -14.42 7.46 0.50
CA ARG A 54 -14.08 6.29 1.32
C ARG A 54 -12.82 6.56 2.15
N TRP A 55 -12.31 5.52 2.82
CA TRP A 55 -11.06 5.56 3.58
C TRP A 55 -10.12 4.47 3.12
N ALA A 56 -8.82 4.72 3.19
CA ALA A 56 -7.81 3.72 2.90
C ALA A 56 -6.63 3.85 3.86
N HIS A 57 -6.03 2.72 4.24
CA HIS A 57 -4.77 2.72 4.95
C HIS A 57 -3.71 3.39 4.11
N VAL A 58 -2.90 4.27 4.71
CA VAL A 58 -1.77 4.93 4.04
C VAL A 58 -0.82 3.87 3.47
N LEU A 59 -0.56 2.79 4.23
CA LEU A 59 0.28 1.68 3.79
C LEU A 59 -0.29 0.93 2.58
N CYS A 60 -1.61 0.68 2.55
CA CYS A 60 -2.24 0.04 1.40
C CYS A 60 -2.15 0.94 0.16
N ALA A 61 -2.38 2.24 0.30
CA ALA A 61 -2.24 3.20 -0.79
C ALA A 61 -0.80 3.33 -1.31
N VAL A 62 0.20 3.15 -0.46
CA VAL A 62 1.61 3.13 -0.88
C VAL A 62 1.99 1.85 -1.63
N LEU A 63 1.41 0.71 -1.26
CA LEU A 63 1.86 -0.61 -1.74
C LEU A 63 0.95 -1.23 -2.81
N VAL A 64 -0.22 -0.67 -3.09
CA VAL A 64 -0.99 -1.01 -4.31
C VAL A 64 -0.48 -0.13 -5.45
N PRO A 65 0.15 -0.69 -6.51
CA PRO A 65 0.87 0.11 -7.51
C PRO A 65 0.03 1.18 -8.22
N GLU A 66 -1.25 0.92 -8.44
CA GLU A 66 -2.14 1.80 -9.18
C GLU A 66 -2.88 2.81 -8.30
N VAL A 67 -2.65 2.77 -6.99
CA VAL A 67 -3.14 3.81 -6.07
C VAL A 67 -2.11 4.91 -6.00
N PHE A 68 -2.57 6.15 -6.06
CA PHE A 68 -1.72 7.32 -5.91
C PHE A 68 -2.34 8.34 -4.96
N PHE A 69 -1.53 9.28 -4.51
CA PHE A 69 -1.97 10.42 -3.71
C PHE A 69 -2.03 11.64 -4.63
N ARG A 70 -3.11 12.44 -4.54
CA ARG A 70 -3.18 13.73 -5.23
C ARG A 70 -2.10 14.69 -4.72
N ASP A 71 -1.80 14.63 -3.42
CA ASP A 71 -0.61 15.22 -2.83
C ASP A 71 0.28 14.10 -2.27
N ALA A 72 1.34 13.78 -3.01
CA ALA A 72 2.27 12.70 -2.67
C ALA A 72 3.13 13.00 -1.43
N GLU A 73 3.47 14.26 -1.18
CA GLU A 73 4.29 14.66 -0.04
C GLU A 73 3.44 14.72 1.23
N GLY A 74 2.24 15.29 1.13
CA GLY A 74 1.25 15.32 2.20
C GLY A 74 0.53 14.00 2.44
N ARG A 75 0.68 13.01 1.55
CA ARG A 75 -0.08 11.74 1.58
C ARG A 75 -1.59 11.98 1.69
N GLU A 76 -2.09 12.96 0.93
CA GLU A 76 -3.49 13.39 0.93
C GLU A 76 -4.18 13.06 -0.40
N GLY A 77 -5.50 12.87 -0.32
CA GLY A 77 -6.34 12.57 -1.47
C GLY A 77 -5.96 11.24 -2.14
N ILE A 78 -6.21 10.12 -1.46
CA ILE A 78 -5.95 8.79 -2.01
C ILE A 78 -6.88 8.55 -3.21
N ASP A 79 -6.30 8.30 -4.38
CA ASP A 79 -7.01 8.04 -5.63
C ASP A 79 -6.85 6.58 -6.04
N CYS A 80 -7.97 5.88 -6.13
CA CYS A 80 -8.04 4.45 -6.50
C CYS A 80 -8.66 4.22 -7.88
N SER A 81 -8.90 5.28 -8.67
CA SER A 81 -9.60 5.20 -9.95
C SER A 81 -8.86 4.36 -11.00
N GLU A 82 -7.54 4.31 -10.93
CA GLU A 82 -6.68 3.55 -11.86
C GLU A 82 -6.48 2.08 -11.45
N VAL A 83 -7.07 1.63 -10.33
CA VAL A 83 -6.90 0.25 -9.86
C VAL A 83 -7.70 -0.72 -10.76
N PRO A 84 -7.04 -1.69 -11.43
CA PRO A 84 -7.70 -2.62 -12.32
C PRO A 84 -8.72 -3.50 -11.59
N LYS A 85 -9.84 -3.82 -12.26
CA LYS A 85 -10.94 -4.63 -11.71
C LYS A 85 -10.46 -6.00 -11.19
N GLU A 86 -9.45 -6.56 -11.85
CA GLU A 86 -8.85 -7.84 -11.54
C GLU A 86 -8.27 -7.87 -10.11
N ARG A 87 -7.73 -6.75 -9.61
CA ARG A 87 -7.19 -6.67 -8.24
C ARG A 87 -8.30 -6.78 -7.20
N TRP A 88 -9.46 -6.19 -7.47
CA TRP A 88 -10.63 -6.23 -6.60
C TRP A 88 -11.32 -7.60 -6.60
N MET A 89 -11.14 -8.37 -7.67
CA MET A 89 -11.75 -9.69 -7.85
C MET A 89 -10.79 -10.83 -7.48
N GLY A 90 -9.54 -10.51 -7.13
CA GLY A 90 -8.54 -11.50 -6.81
C GLY A 90 -8.81 -12.23 -5.48
N ARG A 91 -8.39 -13.49 -5.42
CA ARG A 91 -8.37 -14.26 -4.17
C ARG A 91 -7.09 -13.96 -3.41
N CYS A 92 -7.22 -13.54 -2.15
CA CYS A 92 -6.08 -13.48 -1.25
C CYS A 92 -5.73 -14.90 -0.78
N TYR A 93 -4.53 -15.39 -1.08
CA TYR A 93 -4.12 -16.74 -0.69
C TYR A 93 -3.91 -16.88 0.84
N VAL A 94 -3.70 -15.77 1.54
CA VAL A 94 -3.49 -15.74 3.00
C VAL A 94 -4.82 -15.93 3.74
N CYS A 95 -5.81 -15.06 3.50
CA CYS A 95 -7.11 -15.14 4.19
C CYS A 95 -8.16 -15.98 3.45
N GLY A 96 -7.89 -16.41 2.21
CA GLY A 96 -8.81 -17.19 1.38
C GLY A 96 -9.96 -16.39 0.76
N VAL A 97 -10.16 -15.13 1.15
CA VAL A 97 -11.28 -14.29 0.69
C VAL A 97 -11.07 -13.82 -0.75
N VAL A 98 -12.15 -13.86 -1.53
CA VAL A 98 -12.26 -13.24 -2.85
C VAL A 98 -12.97 -11.90 -2.68
N GLY A 99 -12.35 -10.81 -3.13
CA GLY A 99 -12.85 -9.47 -2.86
C GLY A 99 -12.63 -9.02 -1.41
N GLY A 100 -13.30 -7.94 -1.00
CA GLY A 100 -13.06 -7.29 0.29
C GLY A 100 -11.81 -6.39 0.33
N GLY A 101 -11.17 -6.17 -0.82
CA GLY A 101 -10.00 -5.31 -0.99
C GLY A 101 -9.28 -5.59 -2.32
N CYS A 102 -8.12 -4.96 -2.49
CA CYS A 102 -7.23 -5.17 -3.62
C CYS A 102 -6.17 -6.20 -3.29
N VAL A 103 -5.94 -7.16 -4.19
CA VAL A 103 -4.76 -8.03 -4.11
C VAL A 103 -3.59 -7.48 -4.93
N ILE A 104 -2.39 -7.61 -4.38
CA ILE A 104 -1.14 -7.56 -5.13
C ILE A 104 -0.67 -8.98 -5.45
N GLU A 105 -0.07 -9.17 -6.62
CA GLU A 105 0.46 -10.47 -7.03
C GLU A 105 1.90 -10.64 -6.53
N CYS A 106 2.28 -11.88 -6.23
CA CYS A 106 3.67 -12.22 -5.99
C CYS A 106 4.50 -11.90 -7.24
N SER A 107 5.55 -11.09 -7.06
CA SER A 107 6.41 -10.61 -8.13
C SER A 107 7.31 -11.71 -8.70
N GLU A 108 7.52 -12.84 -7.99
CA GLU A 108 8.27 -13.99 -8.51
C GLU A 108 7.64 -14.50 -9.81
N PRO A 109 8.41 -14.61 -10.92
CA PRO A 109 7.89 -15.12 -12.19
C PRO A 109 7.11 -16.43 -12.04
N LYS A 110 5.94 -16.49 -12.69
CA LYS A 110 5.05 -17.68 -12.73
C LYS A 110 4.38 -18.10 -11.40
N CYS A 111 4.57 -17.40 -10.28
CA CYS A 111 3.90 -17.75 -9.01
C CYS A 111 2.38 -17.50 -9.05
N GLY A 112 1.96 -16.29 -9.42
CA GLY A 112 0.54 -15.95 -9.59
C GLY A 112 -0.29 -15.86 -8.30
N LEU A 113 0.29 -16.12 -7.12
CA LEU A 113 -0.42 -15.96 -5.85
C LEU A 113 -0.68 -14.47 -5.56
N GLY A 114 -1.94 -14.12 -5.28
CA GLY A 114 -2.36 -12.78 -4.89
C GLY A 114 -2.63 -12.67 -3.39
N PHE A 115 -2.33 -11.52 -2.78
CA PHE A 115 -2.62 -11.26 -1.37
C PHE A 115 -2.92 -9.77 -1.12
N HIS A 116 -3.78 -9.48 -0.13
CA HIS A 116 -3.97 -8.11 0.33
C HIS A 116 -2.67 -7.60 0.97
N VAL A 117 -2.37 -6.31 0.78
CA VAL A 117 -1.22 -5.67 1.44
C VAL A 117 -1.26 -5.90 2.95
N SER A 118 -2.41 -5.68 3.59
CA SER A 118 -2.56 -5.87 5.04
C SER A 118 -2.30 -7.32 5.48
N CYS A 119 -2.76 -8.31 4.71
CA CYS A 119 -2.51 -9.73 5.01
C CYS A 119 -1.04 -10.07 4.85
N GLY A 120 -0.36 -9.49 3.84
CA GLY A 120 1.07 -9.70 3.66
C GLY A 120 1.90 -9.09 4.78
N VAL A 121 1.50 -7.92 5.29
CA VAL A 121 2.16 -7.27 6.43
C VAL A 121 1.98 -8.10 7.71
N GLU A 122 0.77 -8.58 7.99
CA GLU A 122 0.48 -9.39 9.17
C GLU A 122 1.25 -10.72 9.18
N GLU A 123 1.41 -11.35 8.00
CA GLU A 123 2.18 -12.59 7.81
C GLU A 123 3.68 -12.35 7.57
N GLU A 124 4.17 -11.12 7.79
CA GLU A 124 5.58 -10.73 7.63
C GLU A 124 6.18 -11.10 6.26
N LEU A 125 5.35 -11.03 5.22
CA LEU A 125 5.76 -11.22 3.84
C LEU A 125 6.69 -10.07 3.41
N CYS A 126 7.63 -10.38 2.51
CA CYS A 126 8.48 -9.36 1.93
C CYS A 126 7.66 -8.53 0.94
N ILE A 127 7.46 -7.26 1.28
CA ILE A 127 6.89 -6.25 0.39
C ILE A 127 7.86 -5.06 0.37
N GLU A 128 8.55 -4.87 -0.75
CA GLU A 128 9.53 -3.80 -0.93
C GLU A 128 8.96 -2.70 -1.82
N TYR A 129 9.08 -1.47 -1.34
CA TYR A 129 8.90 -0.27 -2.16
C TYR A 129 10.27 0.28 -2.52
N ARG A 130 10.48 0.57 -3.80
CA ARG A 130 11.66 1.28 -4.30
C ARG A 130 11.23 2.53 -5.03
N GLU A 131 11.77 3.67 -4.63
CA GLU A 131 11.61 4.88 -5.41
C GLU A 131 12.29 4.73 -6.77
N GLY A 132 11.56 5.02 -7.83
CA GLY A 132 12.14 5.09 -9.16
C GLY A 132 13.13 6.25 -9.26
N ARG A 133 14.16 6.10 -10.09
CA ARG A 133 15.08 7.21 -10.39
C ARG A 133 14.42 8.16 -11.40
N GLY A 134 14.42 9.46 -11.11
CA GLY A 134 13.96 10.51 -12.03
C GLY A 134 12.43 10.54 -12.22
N ARG A 135 11.97 10.49 -13.47
CA ARG A 135 10.52 10.48 -13.81
C ARG A 135 9.86 9.11 -13.68
N SER A 136 10.66 8.06 -13.41
CA SER A 136 10.17 6.71 -13.14
C SER A 136 9.47 6.76 -11.79
N GLY A 137 8.20 6.38 -11.70
CA GLY A 137 7.52 6.32 -10.40
C GLY A 137 8.07 5.18 -9.53
N GLY A 138 7.47 5.01 -8.35
CA GLY A 138 7.85 3.93 -7.45
C GLY A 138 7.65 2.55 -8.08
N VAL A 139 8.34 1.56 -7.52
CA VAL A 139 8.19 0.15 -7.84
C VAL A 139 7.84 -0.58 -6.55
N VAL A 140 6.74 -1.33 -6.56
CA VAL A 140 6.39 -2.22 -5.46
C VAL A 140 6.66 -3.66 -5.89
N ALA A 141 7.37 -4.43 -5.05
CA ALA A 141 7.56 -5.86 -5.25
C ALA A 141 7.08 -6.60 -4.00
N GLY A 142 6.12 -7.52 -4.16
CA GLY A 142 5.57 -8.33 -3.08
C GLY A 142 5.85 -9.81 -3.29
N PHE A 143 6.15 -10.56 -2.24
CA PHE A 143 6.45 -11.99 -2.32
C PHE A 143 5.56 -12.83 -1.41
N CYS A 144 5.03 -13.95 -1.92
CA CYS A 144 4.30 -14.90 -1.08
C CYS A 144 5.22 -15.54 -0.02
N HIS A 145 4.69 -16.37 0.88
CA HIS A 145 5.48 -16.95 1.97
C HIS A 145 6.72 -17.71 1.46
N ALA A 146 6.53 -18.61 0.49
CA ALA A 146 7.64 -19.37 -0.10
C ALA A 146 8.72 -18.47 -0.72
N HIS A 147 8.30 -17.45 -1.48
CA HIS A 147 9.25 -16.54 -2.14
C HIS A 147 9.83 -15.49 -1.19
N THR A 148 9.15 -15.15 -0.10
CA THR A 148 9.70 -14.34 0.98
C THR A 148 10.88 -15.05 1.64
N GLN A 149 10.75 -16.34 1.94
CA GLN A 149 11.84 -17.12 2.54
C GLN A 149 13.03 -17.27 1.58
N LEU A 150 12.76 -17.49 0.29
CA LEU A 150 13.81 -17.54 -0.73
C LEU A 150 14.50 -16.18 -0.86
N TRP A 151 13.74 -15.09 -0.89
CA TRP A 151 14.26 -13.74 -0.97
C TRP A 151 15.15 -13.38 0.23
N LYS A 152 14.70 -13.64 1.45
CA LYS A 152 15.47 -13.44 2.69
C LYS A 152 16.79 -14.22 2.65
N LYS A 153 16.76 -15.49 2.22
CA LYS A 153 17.98 -16.30 2.04
C LYS A 153 18.92 -15.73 0.97
N GLN A 154 18.37 -15.20 -0.12
CA GLN A 154 19.16 -14.67 -1.24
C GLN A 154 19.80 -13.31 -0.94
N GLN A 155 19.15 -12.45 -0.13
CA GLN A 155 19.76 -11.19 0.31
C GLN A 155 21.09 -11.40 1.05
N LEU A 156 21.19 -12.48 1.83
CA LEU A 156 22.43 -12.88 2.50
C LEU A 156 23.55 -13.25 1.51
N THR A 157 23.21 -13.61 0.27
CA THR A 157 24.19 -14.01 -0.76
C THR A 157 24.59 -12.87 -1.70
N GLY A 158 23.89 -11.72 -1.67
CA GLY A 158 24.21 -10.53 -2.47
C GLY A 158 24.03 -10.62 -3.99
N LYS A 159 23.39 -11.69 -4.51
CA LYS A 159 23.42 -12.02 -5.96
C LYS A 159 22.29 -11.45 -6.83
N PHE A 160 21.24 -10.82 -6.29
CA PHE A 160 20.05 -10.45 -7.08
C PHE A 160 19.59 -9.00 -6.93
N LYS A 161 18.94 -8.49 -7.99
CA LYS A 161 18.28 -7.18 -8.06
C LYS A 161 16.78 -7.40 -8.22
N ILE A 162 15.96 -6.54 -7.62
CA ILE A 162 14.52 -6.53 -7.91
C ILE A 162 14.32 -6.24 -9.40
N VAL A 163 13.58 -7.12 -10.06
CA VAL A 163 13.05 -6.87 -11.40
C VAL A 163 11.53 -6.77 -11.23
N PRO A 164 10.94 -5.56 -11.30
CA PRO A 164 9.50 -5.43 -11.30
C PRO A 164 8.88 -6.16 -12.48
N ARG A 165 7.68 -6.69 -12.30
CA ARG A 165 6.84 -7.01 -13.46
C ARG A 165 6.40 -5.70 -14.10
N GLU A 166 6.20 -5.66 -15.41
CA GLU A 166 5.82 -4.43 -16.12
C GLU A 166 4.59 -3.73 -15.53
N ARG A 167 3.66 -4.53 -14.97
CA ARG A 167 2.44 -4.07 -14.29
C ARG A 167 2.65 -3.49 -12.88
N ASP A 168 3.81 -3.70 -12.27
CA ASP A 168 4.13 -3.24 -10.92
C ASP A 168 4.87 -1.88 -10.91
N VAL A 169 5.10 -1.30 -12.10
CA VAL A 169 5.74 0.00 -12.27
C VAL A 169 4.70 1.11 -12.17
N VAL A 170 4.74 1.90 -11.10
CA VAL A 170 3.88 3.08 -10.94
C VAL A 170 4.30 4.13 -11.95
N ARG A 171 3.43 4.50 -12.88
CA ARG A 171 3.67 5.59 -13.82
C ARG A 171 3.11 6.88 -13.23
N LYS A 172 3.95 7.89 -12.96
CA LYS A 172 3.43 9.24 -12.70
C LYS A 172 2.78 9.75 -13.99
N THR A 173 1.47 9.98 -13.97
CA THR A 173 0.76 10.72 -15.00
C THR A 173 1.39 12.11 -15.14
N LYS A 174 1.59 12.56 -16.38
CA LYS A 174 2.12 13.89 -16.69
C LYS A 174 1.04 14.93 -16.44
N GLY A 175 1.40 16.00 -15.72
CA GLY A 175 0.76 17.31 -15.82
C GLY A 175 -0.36 17.53 -14.83
#